data_AF-A0A7J7JG01-F1
#
_entry.id   AF-A0A7J7JG01-F1
#
_cell.length_a   1.000
_cell.length_b   1.000
_cell.length_c   1.000
_cell.angle_alpha   90.00
_cell.angle_beta   90.00
_cell.angle_gamma   90.00
#
_symmetry.space_group_name_H-M   'P 1'
#
loop_
_entity.id
_entity.type
_entity.pdbx_description
1 polymer ?
#
loop_
_entity_poly.entity_id
_entity_poly.type
_entity_poly.pdbx_seq_one_letter_code
_entity_poly.pdbx_strand_id
1 'polypeptide(L)'
;MLNCGELSKALEQCIKLRRFKEAWDFCKHLNSMEAWLQMGKAALRALDIDFALRVYRHIGDVGMVLSLHKIRTLEDHKLLAGYVAMFLGEFDAAQAAFMESSLPLAALEMRRDLMHWDSALNLAKRLAPDQIPYISKEYAQQLEFTGDSQNALRHYESGITREEARRDHDEACAAGVARMSIRTGDIRRGVNMALKMPSRVLKKECAAILETMKQWSEAALLYEKGEYWDKAASVYIKSKNW
;
A
#
# COMPACT_ATOMS: atom_id res chain seq x y z
N MET A 1 -40.44 20.97 22.55
CA MET A 1 -39.45 20.62 21.51
C MET A 1 -38.18 20.24 22.23
N LEU A 2 -37.63 19.06 21.98
CA LEU A 2 -36.33 18.67 22.54
C LEU A 2 -35.27 19.64 21.99
N ASN A 3 -34.33 20.07 22.83
CA ASN A 3 -33.21 20.88 22.36
C ASN A 3 -32.19 19.99 21.61
N CYS A 4 -31.25 20.62 20.89
CA CYS A 4 -30.27 19.90 20.07
C CYS A 4 -29.46 18.85 20.88
N GLY A 5 -29.11 19.15 22.13
CA GLY A 5 -28.38 18.22 23.00
C GLY A 5 -29.21 17.01 23.46
N GLU A 6 -30.50 17.19 23.70
CA GLU A 6 -31.43 16.11 24.03
C GLU A 6 -31.70 15.18 22.83
N LEU A 7 -31.80 15.76 21.62
CA LEU A 7 -31.95 15.00 20.38
C LEU A 7 -30.72 14.12 20.10
N SER A 8 -29.50 14.63 20.33
CA SER A 8 -28.28 13.84 20.18
C SER A 8 -28.21 12.67 21.18
N LYS A 9 -28.61 12.89 22.44
CA LYS A 9 -28.69 11.81 23.44
C LYS A 9 -29.73 10.75 23.07
N ALA A 10 -30.90 11.18 22.58
CA ALA A 10 -31.94 10.26 22.10
C ALA A 10 -31.44 9.44 20.91
N LEU A 11 -30.75 10.07 19.95
CA LEU A 11 -30.10 9.39 18.83
C LEU A 11 -29.11 8.32 19.30
N GLU A 12 -28.20 8.67 20.21
CA GLU A 12 -27.24 7.73 20.78
C GLU A 12 -27.92 6.53 21.44
N GLN A 13 -29.00 6.78 22.18
CA GLN A 13 -29.77 5.72 22.84
C GLN A 13 -30.46 4.80 21.81
N CYS A 14 -31.09 5.36 20.78
CA CYS A 14 -31.70 4.58 19.70
C CYS A 14 -30.64 3.75 18.95
N ILE A 15 -29.45 4.31 18.71
CA ILE A 15 -28.32 3.61 18.10
C ILE A 15 -27.86 2.43 18.98
N LYS A 16 -27.66 2.64 20.28
CA LYS A 16 -27.27 1.57 21.23
C LYS A 16 -28.29 0.44 21.27
N LEU A 17 -29.57 0.79 21.16
CA LEU A 17 -30.69 -0.17 21.14
C LEU A 17 -30.99 -0.74 19.74
N ARG A 18 -30.20 -0.40 18.71
CA ARG A 18 -30.41 -0.79 17.29
C ARG A 18 -31.79 -0.43 16.75
N ARG A 19 -32.44 0.61 17.30
CA ARG A 19 -33.72 1.16 16.84
C ARG A 19 -33.48 2.11 15.67
N PHE A 20 -32.94 1.60 14.57
CA PHE A 20 -32.44 2.42 13.46
C PHE A 20 -33.51 3.23 12.74
N LYS A 21 -34.74 2.71 12.66
CA LYS A 21 -35.88 3.46 12.10
C LYS A 21 -36.19 4.74 12.87
N GLU A 22 -36.12 4.71 14.20
CA GLU A 22 -36.37 5.88 15.05
C GLU A 22 -35.17 6.81 15.08
N ALA A 23 -33.97 6.24 15.10
CA ALA A 23 -32.74 7.00 14.95
C ALA A 23 -32.79 7.87 13.68
N TRP A 24 -33.38 7.37 12.57
CA TRP A 24 -33.50 8.08 11.30
C TRP A 24 -34.26 9.40 11.44
N ASP A 25 -35.34 9.39 12.22
CA ASP A 25 -36.14 10.58 12.46
C ASP A 25 -35.36 11.60 13.32
N PHE A 26 -34.59 11.13 14.31
CA PHE A 26 -33.67 12.01 15.06
C PHE A 26 -32.57 12.60 14.16
N CYS A 27 -31.98 11.83 13.26
CA CYS A 27 -31.01 12.35 12.30
C CYS A 27 -31.61 13.42 11.37
N LYS A 28 -32.86 13.24 10.90
CA LYS A 28 -33.58 14.27 10.14
C LYS A 28 -33.79 15.55 10.95
N HIS A 29 -34.15 15.44 12.23
CA HIS A 29 -34.36 16.60 13.08
C HIS A 29 -33.05 17.32 13.43
N LEU A 30 -31.97 16.58 13.67
CA LEU A 30 -30.63 17.13 13.91
C LEU A 30 -30.04 17.76 12.64
N ASN A 31 -30.38 17.23 11.47
CA ASN A 31 -29.93 17.68 10.15
C ASN A 31 -28.42 17.91 10.06
N SER A 32 -27.62 17.04 10.68
CA SER A 32 -26.17 17.12 10.70
C SER A 32 -25.54 15.91 10.04
N MET A 33 -24.48 16.14 9.26
CA MET A 33 -23.72 15.07 8.61
C MET A 33 -23.13 14.09 9.63
N GLU A 34 -22.70 14.60 10.79
CA GLU A 34 -22.15 13.79 11.88
C GLU A 34 -23.16 12.77 12.42
N ALA A 35 -24.42 13.18 12.63
CA ALA A 35 -25.47 12.28 13.11
C ALA A 35 -25.75 11.15 12.11
N TRP A 36 -25.81 11.48 10.81
CA TRP A 36 -25.98 10.48 9.75
C TRP A 36 -24.78 9.53 9.66
N LEU A 37 -23.55 10.04 9.76
CA LEU A 37 -22.35 9.20 9.77
C LEU A 37 -22.31 8.29 10.99
N GLN A 38 -22.69 8.78 12.18
CA GLN A 38 -22.79 7.97 13.39
C GLN A 38 -23.78 6.82 13.22
N MET A 39 -24.95 7.10 12.65
CA MET A 39 -25.95 6.09 12.31
C MET A 39 -25.45 5.08 11.29
N GLY A 40 -24.83 5.55 10.20
CA GLY A 40 -24.29 4.68 9.15
C GLY A 40 -23.26 3.71 9.73
N LYS A 41 -22.32 4.21 10.53
CA LYS A 41 -21.34 3.39 11.24
C LYS A 41 -21.99 2.41 12.22
N ALA A 42 -23.06 2.81 12.91
CA ALA A 42 -23.78 1.92 13.82
C ALA A 42 -24.51 0.78 13.08
N ALA A 43 -25.15 1.08 11.95
CA ALA A 43 -25.77 0.08 11.09
C ALA A 43 -24.72 -0.92 10.56
N LEU A 44 -23.56 -0.42 10.13
CA LEU A 44 -22.42 -1.26 9.75
C LEU A 44 -21.98 -2.18 10.89
N ARG A 45 -21.78 -1.66 12.11
CA ARG A 45 -21.42 -2.50 13.27
C ARG A 45 -22.48 -3.54 13.65
N ALA A 46 -23.75 -3.29 13.30
CA ALA A 46 -24.82 -4.27 13.44
C ALA A 46 -24.90 -5.25 12.25
N LEU A 47 -24.02 -5.12 11.26
CA LEU A 47 -24.00 -5.84 9.99
C LEU A 47 -25.29 -5.69 9.17
N ASP A 48 -26.04 -4.62 9.42
CA ASP A 48 -27.23 -4.26 8.63
C ASP A 48 -26.80 -3.45 7.40
N ILE A 49 -26.31 -4.17 6.39
CA ILE A 49 -25.76 -3.58 5.16
C ILE A 49 -26.84 -2.83 4.38
N ASP A 50 -28.08 -3.33 4.36
CA ASP A 50 -29.19 -2.67 3.66
C ASP A 50 -29.55 -1.33 4.31
N PHE A 51 -29.56 -1.26 5.65
CA PHE A 51 -29.79 -0.01 6.35
C PHE A 51 -28.61 0.95 6.18
N ALA A 52 -27.37 0.48 6.29
CA ALA A 52 -26.18 1.29 6.03
C ALA A 52 -26.21 1.87 4.60
N LEU A 53 -26.54 1.06 3.59
CA LEU A 53 -26.71 1.51 2.20
C LEU A 53 -27.71 2.65 2.08
N ARG A 54 -28.84 2.60 2.80
CA ARG A 54 -29.84 3.69 2.79
C ARG A 54 -29.26 4.98 3.37
N VAL A 55 -28.52 4.89 4.48
CA VAL A 55 -27.88 6.05 5.12
C VAL A 55 -26.83 6.67 4.20
N TYR A 56 -25.91 5.87 3.65
CA TYR A 56 -24.83 6.38 2.79
C TYR A 56 -25.35 6.93 1.45
N ARG A 57 -26.44 6.36 0.91
CA ARG A 57 -27.16 6.97 -0.23
C ARG A 57 -27.76 8.32 0.13
N HIS A 58 -28.35 8.44 1.31
CA HIS A 58 -29.00 9.68 1.74
C HIS A 58 -28.02 10.84 1.88
N ILE A 59 -26.83 10.58 2.41
CA ILE A 59 -25.77 11.59 2.56
C ILE A 59 -24.91 11.79 1.30
N GLY A 60 -25.18 11.06 0.22
CA GLY A 60 -24.47 11.19 -1.05
C GLY A 60 -23.06 10.60 -1.07
N ASP A 61 -22.73 9.67 -0.16
CA ASP A 61 -21.43 8.98 -0.15
C ASP A 61 -21.42 7.83 -1.17
N VAL A 62 -21.18 8.20 -2.44
CA VAL A 62 -21.17 7.25 -3.56
C VAL A 62 -20.10 6.16 -3.38
N GLY A 63 -18.95 6.51 -2.82
CA GLY A 63 -17.84 5.58 -2.58
C GLY A 63 -18.24 4.46 -1.63
N MET A 64 -18.81 4.82 -0.48
CA MET A 64 -19.30 3.84 0.49
C MET A 64 -20.45 3.00 -0.10
N VAL A 65 -21.37 3.62 -0.85
CA VAL A 65 -22.48 2.88 -1.48
C VAL A 65 -21.98 1.80 -2.44
N LEU A 66 -20.98 2.13 -3.27
CA LEU A 66 -20.38 1.15 -4.18
C LEU A 66 -19.69 0.02 -3.42
N SER A 67 -18.93 0.34 -2.37
CA SER A 67 -18.24 -0.63 -1.52
C SER A 67 -19.23 -1.58 -0.81
N LEU A 68 -20.31 -1.04 -0.24
CA LEU A 68 -21.33 -1.84 0.42
C LEU A 68 -22.11 -2.73 -0.55
N HIS A 69 -22.32 -2.29 -1.79
CA HIS A 69 -22.98 -3.11 -2.80
C HIS A 69 -22.20 -4.40 -3.12
N LYS A 70 -20.85 -4.32 -3.15
CA LYS A 70 -19.98 -5.47 -3.40
C LYS A 70 -20.08 -6.56 -2.33
N ILE A 71 -20.36 -6.18 -1.08
CA ILE A 71 -20.41 -7.12 0.06
C ILE A 71 -21.83 -7.49 0.48
N ARG A 72 -22.86 -6.90 -0.13
CA ARG A 72 -24.26 -7.02 0.27
C ARG A 72 -24.77 -8.46 0.30
N THR A 73 -24.28 -9.31 -0.60
CA THR A 73 -24.74 -10.70 -0.75
C THR A 73 -23.80 -11.71 -0.11
N LEU A 74 -22.82 -11.27 0.69
CA LEU A 74 -21.92 -12.19 1.38
C LEU A 74 -22.64 -12.85 2.56
N GLU A 75 -22.72 -14.18 2.52
CA GLU A 75 -23.34 -15.00 3.58
C GLU A 75 -22.36 -15.33 4.71
N ASP A 76 -21.05 -15.40 4.40
CA ASP A 76 -20.02 -15.60 5.41
C ASP A 76 -19.95 -14.39 6.35
N HIS A 77 -20.45 -14.59 7.56
CA HIS A 77 -20.57 -13.55 8.57
C HIS A 77 -19.21 -13.05 9.08
N LYS A 78 -18.15 -13.88 9.04
CA LYS A 78 -16.79 -13.48 9.40
C LYS A 78 -16.16 -12.65 8.29
N LEU A 79 -16.35 -13.06 7.04
CA LEU A 79 -15.91 -12.29 5.87
C LEU A 79 -16.60 -10.92 5.81
N LEU A 80 -17.92 -10.89 6.03
CA LEU A 80 -18.71 -9.65 6.07
C LEU A 80 -18.24 -8.74 7.20
N ALA A 81 -18.04 -9.29 8.40
CA ALA A 81 -17.50 -8.54 9.54
C ALA A 81 -16.11 -7.96 9.24
N GLY A 82 -15.26 -8.71 8.53
CA GLY A 82 -13.94 -8.25 8.08
C GLY A 82 -14.03 -7.02 7.19
N TYR A 83 -14.86 -7.05 6.15
CA TYR A 83 -15.04 -5.91 5.26
C TYR A 83 -15.68 -4.71 5.96
N VAL A 84 -16.65 -4.95 6.84
CA VAL A 84 -17.26 -3.89 7.65
C VAL A 84 -16.23 -3.21 8.54
N ALA A 85 -15.42 -3.98 9.27
CA ALA A 85 -14.36 -3.44 10.12
C ALA A 85 -13.34 -2.66 9.27
N MET A 86 -12.99 -3.16 8.08
CA MET A 86 -12.11 -2.47 7.13
C MET A 86 -12.70 -1.11 6.71
N PHE A 87 -13.99 -1.04 6.37
CA PHE A 87 -14.66 0.22 6.01
C PHE A 87 -14.74 1.22 7.18
N LEU A 88 -14.75 0.72 8.42
CA LEU A 88 -14.71 1.53 9.63
C LEU A 88 -13.28 1.97 10.03
N GLY A 89 -12.25 1.50 9.32
CA GLY A 89 -10.83 1.75 9.65
C GLY A 89 -10.30 0.90 10.82
N GLU A 90 -11.05 -0.12 11.23
CA GLU A 90 -10.74 -1.01 12.35
C GLU A 90 -9.88 -2.20 11.86
N PHE A 91 -8.69 -1.93 11.32
CA PHE A 91 -7.91 -2.91 10.53
C PHE A 91 -7.45 -4.15 11.30
N ASP A 92 -7.19 -4.05 12.60
CA ASP A 92 -6.82 -5.22 13.41
C ASP A 92 -8.02 -6.16 13.61
N ALA A 93 -9.21 -5.59 13.86
CA ALA A 93 -10.46 -6.34 13.93
C ALA A 93 -10.81 -6.95 12.56
N ALA A 94 -10.60 -6.19 11.47
CA ALA A 94 -10.79 -6.68 10.12
C ALA A 94 -9.90 -7.88 9.80
N GLN A 95 -8.61 -7.80 10.13
CA GLN A 95 -7.68 -8.91 9.97
C GLN A 95 -8.12 -10.13 10.77
N ALA A 96 -8.47 -9.98 12.05
CA ALA A 96 -8.92 -11.10 12.87
C ALA A 96 -10.17 -11.77 12.27
N ALA A 97 -11.13 -10.99 11.82
CA ALA A 97 -12.35 -11.50 11.18
C ALA A 97 -12.06 -12.19 9.85
N PHE A 98 -11.20 -11.64 8.99
CA PHE A 98 -10.79 -12.28 7.75
C PHE A 98 -10.06 -13.61 8.00
N MET A 99 -9.17 -13.66 8.99
CA MET A 99 -8.43 -14.88 9.35
C MET A 99 -9.35 -16.03 9.82
N GLU A 100 -10.51 -15.71 10.37
CA GLU A 100 -11.54 -16.69 10.78
C GLU A 100 -12.58 -16.98 9.68
N SER A 101 -12.49 -16.30 8.54
CA SER A 101 -13.45 -16.43 7.44
C SER A 101 -13.05 -17.49 6.43
N SER A 102 -13.93 -17.72 5.44
CA SER A 102 -13.65 -18.52 4.25
C SER A 102 -12.58 -17.93 3.33
N LEU A 103 -12.21 -16.64 3.49
CA LEU A 103 -11.23 -15.96 2.64
C LEU A 103 -10.16 -15.23 3.47
N PRO A 104 -9.25 -15.96 4.15
CA PRO A 104 -8.19 -15.35 4.96
C PRO A 104 -7.18 -14.52 4.15
N LEU A 105 -7.08 -14.73 2.83
CA LEU A 105 -6.24 -13.91 1.94
C LEU A 105 -6.68 -12.44 1.90
N ALA A 106 -7.94 -12.12 2.17
CA ALA A 106 -8.41 -10.74 2.25
C ALA A 106 -7.66 -9.92 3.32
N ALA A 107 -7.17 -10.57 4.40
CA ALA A 107 -6.33 -9.92 5.39
C ALA A 107 -4.98 -9.47 4.80
N LEU A 108 -4.37 -10.32 3.97
CA LEU A 108 -3.10 -10.02 3.31
C LEU A 108 -3.27 -8.87 2.32
N GLU A 109 -4.29 -8.96 1.46
CA GLU A 109 -4.62 -7.93 0.46
C GLU A 109 -4.85 -6.57 1.14
N MET A 110 -5.68 -6.54 2.19
CA MET A 110 -5.92 -5.33 2.96
C MET A 110 -4.62 -4.73 3.53
N ARG A 111 -3.73 -5.55 4.13
CA ARG A 111 -2.48 -5.02 4.71
C ARG A 111 -1.52 -4.52 3.63
N ARG A 112 -1.51 -5.13 2.46
CA ARG A 112 -0.72 -4.67 1.31
C ARG A 112 -1.26 -3.35 0.76
N ASP A 113 -2.57 -3.22 0.58
CA ASP A 113 -3.22 -2.00 0.09
C ASP A 113 -3.00 -0.80 1.03
N LEU A 114 -2.94 -1.05 2.34
CA LEU A 114 -2.62 -0.05 3.37
C LEU A 114 -1.11 0.22 3.51
N MET A 115 -0.26 -0.42 2.71
CA MET A 115 1.20 -0.34 2.81
C MET A 115 1.74 -0.73 4.20
N HIS A 116 1.02 -1.58 4.93
CA HIS A 116 1.46 -2.15 6.21
C HIS A 116 2.42 -3.33 5.97
N TRP A 117 3.57 -3.05 5.36
CA TRP A 117 4.46 -4.05 4.76
C TRP A 117 4.89 -5.18 5.70
N ASP A 118 5.27 -4.88 6.94
CA ASP A 118 5.69 -5.90 7.90
C ASP A 118 4.55 -6.86 8.24
N SER A 119 3.34 -6.32 8.40
CA SER A 119 2.14 -7.14 8.62
C SER A 119 1.79 -7.96 7.38
N ALA A 120 1.86 -7.36 6.20
CA ALA A 120 1.63 -8.05 4.93
C ALA A 120 2.63 -9.19 4.71
N LEU A 121 3.93 -8.97 4.93
CA LEU A 121 4.96 -10.01 4.83
C LEU A 121 4.77 -11.12 5.87
N ASN A 122 4.36 -10.79 7.09
CA ASN A 122 4.09 -11.79 8.12
C ASN A 122 2.85 -12.64 7.80
N LEU A 123 1.81 -12.05 7.21
CA LEU A 123 0.64 -12.77 6.70
C LEU A 123 1.02 -13.64 5.49
N ALA A 124 1.78 -13.10 4.53
CA ALA A 124 2.22 -13.81 3.33
C ALA A 124 3.01 -15.07 3.67
N LYS A 125 3.93 -15.02 4.65
CA LYS A 125 4.67 -16.19 5.15
C LYS A 125 3.77 -17.38 5.55
N ARG A 126 2.56 -17.09 6.04
CA ARG A 126 1.61 -18.12 6.51
C ARG A 126 0.58 -18.51 5.46
N LEU A 127 0.13 -17.54 4.66
CA LEU A 127 -1.02 -17.70 3.77
C LEU A 127 -0.66 -17.84 2.30
N ALA A 128 0.36 -17.12 1.83
CA ALA A 128 0.74 -17.05 0.42
C ALA A 128 2.24 -16.74 0.28
N PRO A 129 3.13 -17.73 0.54
CA PRO A 129 4.58 -17.51 0.48
C PRO A 129 5.07 -17.08 -0.90
N ASP A 130 4.35 -17.46 -1.96
CA ASP A 130 4.57 -17.06 -3.35
C ASP A 130 4.40 -15.54 -3.57
N GLN A 131 3.65 -14.85 -2.70
CA GLN A 131 3.47 -13.39 -2.77
C GLN A 131 4.63 -12.61 -2.15
N ILE A 132 5.47 -13.24 -1.31
CA ILE A 132 6.57 -12.57 -0.59
C ILE A 132 7.51 -11.80 -1.53
N PRO A 133 7.97 -12.35 -2.67
CA PRO A 133 8.90 -11.64 -3.55
C PRO A 133 8.31 -10.35 -4.14
N TYR A 134 7.00 -10.35 -4.42
CA TYR A 134 6.29 -9.21 -4.98
C TYR A 134 6.08 -8.11 -3.95
N ILE A 135 5.63 -8.49 -2.74
CA ILE A 135 5.45 -7.55 -1.62
C ILE A 135 6.82 -6.96 -1.22
N SER A 136 7.87 -7.78 -1.19
CA SER A 136 9.23 -7.31 -0.88
C SER A 136 9.72 -6.27 -1.89
N LYS A 137 9.48 -6.47 -3.19
CA LYS A 137 9.84 -5.49 -4.22
C LYS A 137 9.09 -4.17 -4.03
N GLU A 138 7.78 -4.21 -3.79
CA GLU A 138 6.97 -2.99 -3.58
C GLU A 138 7.42 -2.23 -2.32
N TYR A 139 7.70 -2.96 -1.24
CA TYR A 139 8.26 -2.37 -0.03
C TYR A 139 9.63 -1.72 -0.30
N ALA A 140 10.50 -2.41 -1.03
CA ALA A 140 11.80 -1.87 -1.43
C ALA A 140 11.68 -0.59 -2.25
N GLN A 141 10.71 -0.51 -3.17
CA GLN A 141 10.44 0.69 -3.97
C GLN A 141 10.01 1.88 -3.10
N GLN A 142 9.14 1.65 -2.11
CA GLN A 142 8.75 2.70 -1.17
C GLN A 142 9.93 3.17 -0.32
N LEU A 143 10.75 2.24 0.18
CA LEU A 143 11.95 2.56 0.96
C LEU A 143 12.99 3.32 0.12
N GLU A 144 13.17 2.94 -1.15
CA GLU A 144 14.02 3.65 -2.10
C GLU A 144 13.53 5.10 -2.32
N PHE A 145 12.21 5.29 -2.42
CA PHE A 145 11.59 6.61 -2.58
C PHE A 145 11.74 7.49 -1.34
N THR A 146 11.60 6.93 -0.13
CA THR A 146 11.78 7.67 1.13
C THR A 146 13.25 7.86 1.51
N GLY A 147 14.18 7.22 0.80
CA GLY A 147 15.63 7.38 0.97
C GLY A 147 16.29 6.35 1.87
N ASP A 148 15.54 5.39 2.44
CA ASP A 148 16.07 4.28 3.23
C ASP A 148 16.72 3.22 2.33
N SER A 149 17.92 3.56 1.85
CA SER A 149 18.64 2.77 0.86
C SER A 149 19.10 1.41 1.40
N GLN A 150 19.37 1.32 2.72
CA GLN A 150 19.85 0.09 3.34
C GLN A 150 18.75 -0.96 3.46
N ASN A 151 17.56 -0.57 3.92
CA ASN A 151 16.43 -1.51 3.98
C ASN A 151 15.86 -1.80 2.59
N ALA A 152 15.83 -0.80 1.68
CA ALA A 152 15.45 -1.03 0.29
C ALA A 152 16.31 -2.12 -0.37
N LEU A 153 17.64 -2.06 -0.19
CA LEU A 153 18.57 -3.08 -0.70
C LEU A 153 18.17 -4.48 -0.24
N ARG A 154 17.95 -4.66 1.07
CA ARG A 154 17.59 -5.97 1.66
C ARG A 154 16.30 -6.53 1.08
N HIS A 155 15.29 -5.67 0.88
CA HIS A 155 13.99 -6.08 0.35
C HIS A 155 14.02 -6.36 -1.16
N TYR A 156 14.82 -5.62 -1.94
CA TYR A 156 15.05 -5.98 -3.34
C TYR A 156 15.75 -7.34 -3.47
N GLU A 157 16.74 -7.63 -2.62
CA GLU A 157 17.41 -8.93 -2.61
C GLU A 157 16.46 -10.08 -2.24
N SER A 158 15.61 -9.89 -1.22
CA SER A 158 14.58 -10.88 -0.87
C SER A 158 13.45 -10.98 -1.89
N GLY A 159 13.33 -9.99 -2.77
CA GLY A 159 12.34 -9.92 -3.85
C GLY A 159 12.69 -10.78 -5.06
N ILE A 160 13.89 -11.37 -5.14
CA ILE A 160 14.32 -12.17 -6.30
C ILE A 160 13.75 -13.60 -6.19
N THR A 161 13.00 -14.01 -7.21
CA THR A 161 12.34 -15.32 -7.30
C THR A 161 13.25 -16.43 -7.80
N ARG A 162 14.18 -16.12 -8.71
CA ARG A 162 15.02 -17.08 -9.48
C ARG A 162 14.22 -18.01 -10.38
N GLU A 163 13.02 -17.59 -10.76
CA GLU A 163 12.15 -18.34 -11.68
C GLU A 163 12.28 -17.78 -13.10
N GLU A 164 12.54 -18.65 -14.07
CA GLU A 164 12.67 -18.23 -15.48
C GLU A 164 11.39 -17.57 -16.02
N ALA A 165 10.23 -17.99 -15.52
CA ALA A 165 8.94 -17.40 -15.85
C ALA A 165 8.74 -15.97 -15.29
N ARG A 166 9.61 -15.53 -14.38
CA ARG A 166 9.53 -14.25 -13.66
C ARG A 166 10.75 -13.36 -13.89
N ARG A 167 11.49 -13.58 -14.99
CA ARG A 167 12.69 -12.81 -15.34
C ARG A 167 12.49 -11.30 -15.29
N ASP A 168 11.38 -10.77 -15.82
CA ASP A 168 11.14 -9.31 -15.81
C ASP A 168 11.00 -8.75 -14.39
N HIS A 169 10.41 -9.52 -13.47
CA HIS A 169 10.33 -9.16 -12.06
C HIS A 169 11.70 -9.19 -11.39
N ASP A 170 12.47 -10.26 -11.63
CA ASP A 170 13.82 -10.41 -11.09
C ASP A 170 14.78 -9.35 -11.64
N GLU A 171 14.62 -8.94 -12.91
CA GLU A 171 15.38 -7.84 -13.51
C GLU A 171 15.07 -6.51 -12.83
N ALA A 172 13.79 -6.24 -12.52
CA ALA A 172 13.40 -5.06 -11.76
C ALA A 172 13.98 -5.05 -10.33
N CYS A 173 13.98 -6.20 -9.64
CA CYS A 173 14.63 -6.34 -8.34
C CYS A 173 16.16 -6.13 -8.46
N ALA A 174 16.82 -6.74 -9.45
CA ALA A 174 18.25 -6.60 -9.68
C ALA A 174 18.65 -5.15 -10.00
N ALA A 175 17.82 -4.41 -10.74
CA ALA A 175 18.00 -2.98 -10.96
C ALA A 175 17.98 -2.19 -9.65
N GLY A 176 17.02 -2.48 -8.78
CA GLY A 176 16.94 -1.92 -7.43
C GLY A 176 18.17 -2.24 -6.59
N VAL A 177 18.60 -3.50 -6.57
CA VAL A 177 19.84 -3.94 -5.88
C VAL A 177 21.05 -3.15 -6.41
N ALA A 178 21.18 -2.97 -7.72
CA ALA A 178 22.31 -2.25 -8.32
C ALA A 178 22.35 -0.78 -7.85
N ARG A 179 21.22 -0.07 -7.92
CA ARG A 179 21.13 1.33 -7.45
C ARG A 179 21.40 1.43 -5.95
N MET A 180 20.77 0.59 -5.14
CA MET A 180 20.90 0.67 -3.69
C MET A 180 22.29 0.25 -3.21
N SER A 181 22.93 -0.75 -3.84
CA SER A 181 24.31 -1.14 -3.51
C SER A 181 25.28 0.04 -3.67
N ILE A 182 25.14 0.83 -4.74
CA ILE A 182 25.94 2.04 -4.94
C ILE A 182 25.66 3.04 -3.81
N ARG A 183 24.38 3.33 -3.52
CA ARG A 183 24.00 4.29 -2.46
C ARG A 183 24.49 3.89 -1.07
N THR A 184 24.54 2.59 -0.78
CA THR A 184 25.03 2.07 0.52
C THR A 184 26.55 1.91 0.56
N GLY A 185 27.28 2.27 -0.50
CA GLY A 185 28.75 2.30 -0.55
C GLY A 185 29.42 1.08 -1.20
N ASP A 186 28.67 0.03 -1.55
CA ASP A 186 29.21 -1.10 -2.33
C ASP A 186 29.16 -0.79 -3.85
N ILE A 187 29.97 0.21 -4.22
CA ILE A 187 30.06 0.73 -5.59
C ILE A 187 30.44 -0.36 -6.58
N ARG A 188 31.41 -1.21 -6.23
CA ARG A 188 31.92 -2.26 -7.12
C ARG A 188 30.82 -3.24 -7.48
N ARG A 189 30.05 -3.72 -6.50
CA ARG A 189 28.92 -4.62 -6.74
C ARG A 189 27.87 -3.97 -7.63
N GLY A 190 27.43 -2.77 -7.28
CA GLY A 190 26.36 -2.09 -8.00
C GLY A 190 26.72 -1.74 -9.45
N VAL A 191 27.94 -1.26 -9.70
CA VAL A 191 28.45 -0.98 -11.06
C VAL A 191 28.52 -2.26 -11.89
N ASN A 192 29.09 -3.34 -11.33
CA ASN A 192 29.18 -4.63 -12.04
C ASN A 192 27.81 -5.21 -12.40
N MET A 193 26.81 -5.03 -11.53
CA MET A 193 25.44 -5.44 -11.83
C MET A 193 24.85 -4.58 -12.96
N ALA A 194 24.95 -3.25 -12.86
CA ALA A 194 24.42 -2.34 -13.88
C ALA A 194 25.05 -2.55 -15.27
N LEU A 195 26.33 -2.90 -15.34
CA LEU A 195 27.03 -3.19 -16.59
C LEU A 195 26.51 -4.45 -17.30
N LYS A 196 26.11 -5.47 -16.54
CA LYS A 196 25.59 -6.74 -17.09
C LYS A 196 24.16 -6.63 -17.59
N MET A 197 23.40 -5.64 -17.11
CA MET A 197 22.01 -5.46 -17.48
C MET A 197 21.87 -4.68 -18.79
N PRO A 198 20.90 -5.00 -19.66
CA PRO A 198 20.73 -4.31 -20.94
C PRO A 198 20.19 -2.89 -20.78
N SER A 199 19.40 -2.62 -19.72
CA SER A 199 18.72 -1.35 -19.51
C SER A 199 19.66 -0.13 -19.55
N ARG A 200 19.49 0.73 -20.56
CA ARG A 200 20.17 2.03 -20.65
C ARG A 200 19.72 2.99 -19.55
N VAL A 201 18.45 2.91 -19.15
CA VAL A 201 17.88 3.76 -18.09
C VAL A 201 18.55 3.46 -16.76
N LEU A 202 18.72 2.17 -16.41
CA LEU A 202 19.41 1.78 -15.19
C LEU A 202 20.85 2.29 -15.15
N LYS A 203 21.60 2.15 -16.25
CA LYS A 203 22.98 2.67 -16.32
C LYS A 203 23.03 4.17 -16.06
N LYS A 204 22.08 4.93 -16.62
CA LYS A 204 21.94 6.38 -16.37
C LYS A 204 21.64 6.69 -14.91
N GLU A 205 20.73 5.94 -14.28
CA GLU A 205 20.35 6.12 -12.87
C GLU A 205 21.53 5.83 -11.93
N CYS A 206 22.21 4.70 -12.12
CA CYS A 206 23.40 4.33 -11.37
C CYS A 206 24.54 5.34 -11.56
N ALA A 207 24.77 5.81 -12.79
CA ALA A 207 25.75 6.84 -13.08
C ALA A 207 25.43 8.18 -12.38
N ALA A 208 24.15 8.58 -12.34
CA ALA A 208 23.73 9.78 -11.64
C ALA A 208 23.98 9.67 -10.12
N ILE A 209 23.72 8.51 -9.51
CA ILE A 209 24.05 8.26 -8.10
C ILE A 209 25.56 8.40 -7.88
N LEU A 210 26.38 7.81 -8.73
CA LEU A 210 27.84 7.91 -8.63
C LEU A 210 28.36 9.35 -8.76
N GLU A 211 27.76 10.18 -9.64
CA GLU A 211 28.08 11.61 -9.71
C GLU A 211 27.81 12.33 -8.39
N THR A 212 26.68 12.06 -7.72
CA THR A 212 26.39 12.66 -6.41
C THR A 212 27.40 12.23 -5.34
N MET A 213 27.96 11.03 -5.47
CA MET A 213 29.03 10.49 -4.62
C MET A 213 30.43 10.89 -5.08
N LYS A 214 30.55 11.73 -6.13
CA LYS A 214 31.82 12.16 -6.75
C LYS A 214 32.69 11.02 -7.29
N GLN A 215 32.09 9.87 -7.60
CA GLN A 215 32.75 8.71 -8.21
C GLN A 215 32.75 8.89 -9.74
N TRP A 216 33.58 9.81 -10.22
CA TRP A 216 33.52 10.29 -11.60
C TRP A 216 33.90 9.22 -12.63
N SER A 217 34.90 8.39 -12.34
CA SER A 217 35.40 7.36 -13.25
C SER A 217 34.33 6.31 -13.56
N GLU A 218 33.70 5.76 -12.52
CA GLU A 218 32.64 4.78 -12.61
C GLU A 218 31.35 5.38 -13.20
N ALA A 219 31.02 6.63 -12.85
CA ALA A 219 29.89 7.34 -13.43
C ALA A 219 30.04 7.49 -14.95
N ALA A 220 31.21 7.94 -15.42
CA ALA A 220 31.48 8.12 -16.83
C ALA A 220 31.41 6.79 -17.61
N LEU A 221 31.98 5.72 -17.06
CA LEU A 221 31.91 4.38 -17.62
C LEU A 221 30.45 3.91 -17.81
N LEU A 222 29.59 4.12 -16.82
CA LEU A 222 28.18 3.73 -16.93
C LEU A 222 27.42 4.58 -17.96
N TYR A 223 27.71 5.88 -18.07
CA TYR A 223 27.12 6.70 -19.14
C TYR A 223 27.58 6.24 -20.52
N GLU A 224 28.86 5.92 -20.68
CA GLU A 224 29.42 5.39 -21.93
C GLU A 224 28.72 4.09 -22.32
N LYS A 225 28.62 3.14 -21.38
CA LYS A 225 27.94 1.85 -21.60
C LYS A 225 26.42 1.97 -21.74
N GLY A 226 25.85 3.09 -21.31
CA GLY A 226 24.46 3.48 -21.56
C GLY A 226 24.26 4.26 -22.85
N GLU A 227 25.32 4.49 -23.63
CA GLU A 227 25.33 5.28 -24.87
C GLU A 227 24.86 6.73 -24.67
N TYR A 228 25.16 7.31 -23.50
CA TYR A 228 24.94 8.74 -23.21
C TYR A 228 26.26 9.50 -23.42
N TRP A 229 26.73 9.52 -24.67
CA TRP A 229 28.07 9.99 -25.06
C TRP A 229 28.39 11.41 -24.56
N ASP A 230 27.45 12.35 -24.75
CA ASP A 230 27.64 13.75 -24.32
C ASP A 230 27.86 13.84 -22.80
N LYS A 231 27.06 13.08 -22.04
CA LYS A 231 27.16 13.06 -20.59
C LYS A 231 28.42 12.35 -20.14
N ALA A 232 28.78 11.22 -20.76
CA ALA A 232 30.01 10.50 -20.48
C ALA A 232 31.24 11.40 -20.69
N ALA A 233 31.32 12.11 -21.82
CA ALA A 233 32.40 13.05 -22.12
C ALA A 233 32.51 14.15 -21.06
N SER A 234 31.38 14.76 -20.67
CA SER A 234 31.35 15.81 -19.64
C SER A 234 31.87 15.32 -18.28
N VAL A 235 31.59 14.06 -17.91
CA VAL A 235 32.01 13.49 -16.62
C VAL A 235 33.47 13.02 -16.68
N TYR A 236 33.95 12.50 -17.82
CA TYR A 236 35.37 12.16 -18.00
C TYR A 236 36.30 13.36 -17.91
N ILE A 237 35.85 14.55 -18.37
CA ILE A 237 36.63 15.78 -18.20
C ILE A 237 36.76 16.11 -16.71
N LYS A 238 35.66 16.04 -15.96
CA LYS A 238 35.66 16.26 -14.50
C LYS A 238 36.54 15.24 -13.76
N SER A 239 36.56 13.99 -14.19
CA SER A 239 37.36 12.94 -13.54
C SER A 239 38.88 13.17 -13.66
N LYS A 240 39.31 13.90 -14.70
CA LYS A 240 40.73 14.19 -14.97
C LYS A 240 41.23 15.51 -14.39
N ASN A 241 40.40 16.25 -13.63
CA ASN A 241 40.74 17.55 -13.02
C ASN A 241 41.42 18.53 -14.02
N TRP A 242 40.83 18.72 -15.20
CA TRP A 242 41.18 19.86 -16.06
C TRP A 242 40.53 21.15 -15.55
#